data_AF-A0A5M5BPT0-F1
#
_entry.id   AF-A0A5M5BPT0-F1
#
_cell.length_a   1.000
_cell.length_b   1.000
_cell.length_c   1.000
_cell.angle_alpha   90.00
_cell.angle_beta   90.00
_cell.angle_gamma   90.00
#
_symmetry.space_group_name_H-M   'P 1'
#
loop_
_entity.id
_entity.type
_entity.pdbx_description
1 polymer ?
#
loop_
_entity_poly.entity_id
_entity_poly.type
_entity_poly.pdbx_seq_one_letter_code
_entity_poly.pdbx_strand_id
1 'polypeptide(L)'
;MFLTRRFYIALVLVILLLGSGYVFAPFFVIGQWALFVLLLVVLADVYSLYRIRGIRAFRQCADRFSNGDENEVSIRVESSYPHPVSLEIIDEIPFIFQKRDVDFQVKLGANEGKTVTYRLRPTHRGVYSFGHIRVFVTGKIGFISRRYTCAEPLDIKVYPSYLMLHQYELLAISDNLTELG
;
A
#
# COMPACT_ATOMS: atom_id res chain seq x y z
N MET A 1 -4.67 -14.47 -1.00
CA MET A 1 -4.59 -14.47 -2.48
C MET A 1 -5.83 -13.80 -2.99
N PHE A 2 -5.71 -12.84 -3.91
CA PHE A 2 -6.87 -12.15 -4.49
C PHE A 2 -6.83 -12.30 -6.00
N LEU A 3 -7.99 -12.55 -6.62
CA LEU A 3 -8.12 -12.57 -8.08
C LEU A 3 -8.42 -11.15 -8.57
N THR A 4 -7.70 -10.71 -9.59
CA THR A 4 -7.87 -9.37 -10.12
C THR A 4 -9.04 -9.32 -11.10
N ARG A 5 -9.51 -8.10 -11.39
CA ARG A 5 -10.54 -7.85 -12.41
C ARG A 5 -10.20 -8.46 -13.78
N ARG A 6 -8.91 -8.51 -14.14
CA ARG A 6 -8.45 -9.06 -15.43
C ARG A 6 -8.76 -10.55 -15.56
N PHE A 7 -8.59 -11.31 -14.48
CA PHE A 7 -8.93 -12.74 -14.46
C PHE A 7 -10.42 -12.94 -14.73
N TYR A 8 -11.30 -12.20 -14.04
CA TYR A 8 -12.74 -12.33 -14.22
C TYR A 8 -13.19 -11.97 -15.64
N ILE A 9 -12.61 -10.91 -16.24
CA ILE A 9 -12.88 -10.55 -17.63
C ILE A 9 -12.46 -11.68 -18.58
N ALA A 10 -11.25 -12.23 -18.42
CA ALA A 10 -10.76 -13.33 -19.24
C ALA A 10 -11.64 -14.59 -19.08
N LEU A 11 -12.07 -14.90 -17.86
CA LEU A 11 -12.96 -16.03 -17.56
C LEU A 11 -14.33 -15.86 -18.25
N VAL A 12 -14.94 -14.68 -18.15
CA VAL A 12 -16.24 -14.42 -18.82
C VAL A 12 -16.10 -14.56 -20.33
N LEU A 13 -15.02 -14.05 -20.93
CA LEU A 13 -14.78 -14.20 -22.37
C LEU A 13 -14.66 -15.68 -22.79
N VAL A 14 -13.95 -16.50 -22.01
CA VAL A 14 -13.85 -17.94 -22.27
C VAL A 14 -15.21 -18.63 -22.13
N ILE A 15 -16.00 -18.28 -21.12
CA ILE A 15 -17.34 -18.83 -20.92
C ILE A 15 -18.26 -18.47 -22.10
N LEU A 16 -18.27 -17.21 -22.54
CA LEU A 16 -19.05 -16.77 -23.69
C LEU A 16 -18.66 -17.50 -24.97
N LEU A 17 -17.37 -17.74 -25.17
CA LEU A 17 -16.85 -18.43 -26.35
C LEU A 17 -17.18 -19.94 -26.34
N LEU A 18 -17.19 -20.57 -25.15
CA LEU A 18 -17.69 -21.94 -25.00
C LEU A 18 -19.20 -22.02 -25.25
N GLY A 19 -19.97 -21.04 -24.73
CA GLY A 19 -21.41 -20.97 -24.92
C GLY A 19 -21.81 -20.77 -26.39
N SER A 20 -21.10 -19.92 -27.13
CA SER A 20 -21.32 -19.75 -28.58
C SER A 20 -20.94 -21.00 -29.39
N GLY A 21 -20.07 -21.85 -28.82
CA GLY A 21 -19.74 -23.18 -29.35
C GLY A 21 -20.93 -24.11 -29.53
N TYR A 22 -22.02 -23.90 -28.76
CA TYR A 22 -23.26 -24.66 -28.92
C TYR A 22 -23.99 -24.35 -30.24
N VAL A 23 -23.82 -23.12 -30.75
CA VAL A 23 -24.39 -22.67 -32.02
C VAL A 23 -23.44 -22.97 -33.18
N PHE A 24 -22.12 -22.94 -32.94
CA PHE A 24 -21.10 -23.13 -33.97
C PHE A 24 -19.92 -23.97 -33.44
N ALA A 25 -19.86 -25.24 -33.84
CA ALA A 25 -18.94 -26.24 -33.29
C ALA A 25 -17.44 -25.83 -33.22
N PRO A 26 -16.87 -25.10 -34.20
CA PRO A 26 -15.49 -24.63 -34.10
C PRO A 26 -15.19 -23.75 -32.88
N PHE A 27 -16.15 -22.93 -32.43
CA PHE A 27 -15.93 -22.07 -31.25
C PHE A 27 -15.82 -22.88 -29.96
N PHE A 28 -16.46 -24.04 -29.89
CA PHE A 28 -16.33 -24.91 -28.71
C PHE A 28 -14.90 -25.41 -28.55
N VAL A 29 -14.27 -25.87 -29.64
CA VAL A 29 -12.88 -26.35 -29.63
C VAL A 29 -11.92 -25.21 -29.28
N ILE A 30 -12.12 -24.02 -29.84
CA ILE A 30 -11.33 -22.83 -29.52
C ILE A 30 -11.48 -22.48 -28.03
N GLY A 31 -12.69 -22.59 -27.48
CA GLY A 31 -12.98 -22.28 -26.07
C GLY A 31 -12.29 -23.24 -25.11
N GLN A 32 -12.21 -24.52 -25.44
CA GLN A 32 -11.49 -25.51 -24.65
C GLN A 32 -9.99 -25.20 -24.60
N TRP A 33 -9.39 -24.87 -25.74
CA TRP A 33 -7.99 -24.44 -25.79
C TRP A 33 -7.76 -23.13 -25.03
N ALA A 34 -8.66 -22.15 -25.18
CA ALA A 34 -8.58 -20.89 -24.45
C ALA A 34 -8.66 -21.10 -22.93
N LEU A 35 -9.54 -21.99 -22.47
CA LEU A 35 -9.63 -22.37 -21.06
C LEU A 35 -8.33 -23.04 -20.57
N PHE A 36 -7.78 -23.97 -21.35
CA PHE A 36 -6.52 -24.64 -21.02
C PHE A 36 -5.36 -23.64 -20.92
N VAL A 37 -5.23 -22.73 -21.89
CA VAL A 37 -4.22 -21.66 -21.86
C VAL A 37 -4.44 -20.74 -20.66
N LEU A 38 -5.68 -20.34 -20.36
CA LEU A 38 -5.98 -19.51 -19.20
C LEU A 38 -5.51 -20.20 -17.90
N LEU A 39 -5.77 -21.49 -17.76
CA LEU A 39 -5.35 -22.29 -16.61
C LEU A 39 -3.81 -22.32 -16.49
N LEU A 40 -3.10 -22.59 -17.59
CA LEU A 40 -1.63 -22.57 -17.62
C LEU A 40 -1.06 -21.20 -17.24
N VAL A 41 -1.63 -20.12 -17.75
CA VAL A 41 -1.20 -18.75 -17.44
C VAL A 41 -1.43 -18.42 -15.97
N VAL A 42 -2.57 -18.83 -15.40
CA VAL A 42 -2.86 -18.65 -13.97
C VAL A 42 -1.87 -19.43 -13.11
N LEU A 43 -1.59 -20.70 -13.46
CA LEU A 43 -0.58 -21.50 -12.75
C LEU A 43 0.81 -20.86 -12.81
N ALA A 44 1.21 -20.34 -13.97
CA ALA A 44 2.47 -19.63 -14.12
C ALA A 44 2.52 -18.34 -13.28
N ASP A 45 1.42 -17.57 -13.21
CA ASP A 45 1.32 -16.36 -12.39
C ASP A 45 1.39 -16.69 -10.89
N VAL A 46 0.66 -17.73 -10.42
CA VAL A 46 0.78 -18.25 -9.04
C VAL A 46 2.23 -18.64 -8.76
N TYR A 47 2.81 -19.49 -9.61
CA TYR A 47 4.16 -19.99 -9.38
C TYR A 47 5.18 -18.86 -9.30
N SER A 48 5.14 -17.88 -10.23
CA SER A 48 6.04 -16.72 -10.22
C SER A 48 5.88 -15.88 -8.94
N LEU A 49 4.65 -15.61 -8.51
CA LEU A 49 4.37 -14.79 -7.33
C LEU A 49 4.71 -15.52 -6.02
N TYR A 50 4.51 -16.83 -5.94
CA TYR A 50 4.67 -17.60 -4.69
C TYR A 50 6.05 -18.22 -4.50
N ARG A 51 6.82 -18.42 -5.58
CA ARG A 51 8.17 -19.00 -5.53
C ARG A 51 9.14 -18.21 -4.64
N ILE A 52 9.02 -16.88 -4.61
CA ILE A 52 9.92 -15.99 -3.86
C ILE A 52 9.09 -15.21 -2.84
N ARG A 53 9.60 -15.09 -1.60
CA ARG A 53 9.12 -14.09 -0.62
C ARG A 53 9.99 -12.85 -0.75
N GLY A 54 9.70 -12.04 -1.76
CA GLY A 54 10.61 -10.99 -2.20
C GLY A 54 10.25 -9.58 -1.75
N ILE A 55 9.23 -9.39 -0.91
CA ILE A 55 8.75 -8.05 -0.59
C ILE A 55 9.00 -7.75 0.87
N ARG A 56 9.67 -6.63 1.12
CA ARG A 56 9.89 -6.05 2.44
C ARG A 56 9.43 -4.61 2.43
N ALA A 57 8.70 -4.21 3.46
CA ALA A 57 8.27 -2.84 3.66
C ALA A 57 8.56 -2.40 5.09
N PHE A 58 9.05 -1.17 5.22
CA PHE A 58 9.45 -0.57 6.49
C PHE A 58 8.81 0.81 6.61
N ARG A 59 8.28 1.14 7.79
CA ARG A 59 7.82 2.49 8.12
C ARG A 59 8.98 3.25 8.76
N GLN A 60 9.18 4.49 8.35
CA GLN A 60 10.09 5.45 8.95
C GLN A 60 9.28 6.70 9.31
N CYS A 61 9.37 7.11 10.56
CA CYS A 61 8.67 8.27 11.10
C CYS A 61 9.42 8.77 12.34
N ALA A 62 9.15 10.00 12.75
CA ALA A 62 9.70 10.54 13.99
C ALA A 62 9.16 9.80 15.23
N ASP A 63 9.96 9.71 16.29
CA ASP A 63 9.56 9.10 17.57
C ASP A 63 8.39 9.83 18.25
N ARG A 64 8.17 11.09 17.88
CA ARG A 64 7.16 11.97 18.45
C ARG A 64 6.52 12.80 17.36
N PHE A 65 5.19 12.90 17.42
CA PHE A 65 4.41 13.74 16.51
C PHE A 65 3.98 15.02 17.22
N SER A 66 3.96 16.12 16.46
CA SER A 66 3.47 17.41 16.93
C SER A 66 1.97 17.52 16.68
N ASN A 67 1.18 17.76 17.73
CA ASN A 67 -0.27 17.89 17.65
C ASN A 67 -0.66 19.15 16.85
N GLY A 68 -1.57 19.02 15.90
CA GLY A 68 -2.01 20.13 15.06
C GLY A 68 -1.09 20.45 13.89
N ASP A 69 0.10 19.84 13.80
CA ASP A 69 1.05 20.01 12.69
C ASP A 69 1.05 18.80 11.73
N GLU A 70 1.54 19.00 10.52
CA GLU A 70 1.76 17.93 9.54
C GLU A 70 3.04 17.15 9.88
N ASN A 71 2.90 15.87 10.22
CA ASN A 71 4.02 14.98 10.53
C ASN A 71 4.30 14.06 9.35
N GLU A 72 5.55 13.98 8.94
CA GLU A 72 5.98 13.19 7.80
C GLU A 72 6.17 11.71 8.19
N VAL A 73 5.62 10.83 7.36
CA VAL A 73 5.79 9.37 7.45
C VAL A 73 6.23 8.86 6.09
N SER A 74 7.30 8.09 6.07
CA SER A 74 7.82 7.46 4.86
C SER A 74 7.74 5.94 4.95
N ILE A 75 7.37 5.30 3.85
CA ILE A 75 7.31 3.85 3.71
C ILE A 75 8.33 3.45 2.66
N ARG A 76 9.37 2.73 3.08
CA ARG A 76 10.38 2.15 2.20
C ARG A 76 9.93 0.75 1.81
N VAL A 77 9.71 0.51 0.52
CA VAL A 77 9.34 -0.82 -0.01
C VAL A 77 10.41 -1.34 -0.96
N GLU A 78 10.81 -2.58 -0.77
CA GLU A 78 11.83 -3.28 -1.55
C GLU A 78 11.24 -4.54 -2.17
N SER A 79 11.55 -4.75 -3.45
CA SER A 79 11.25 -5.97 -4.18
C SER A 79 12.54 -6.72 -4.47
N SER A 80 12.52 -8.04 -4.27
CA SER A 80 13.55 -9.01 -4.67
C SER A 80 13.04 -9.91 -5.80
N TYR A 81 11.96 -9.51 -6.48
CA TYR A 81 11.50 -10.20 -7.68
C TYR A 81 12.43 -9.87 -8.86
N PRO A 82 12.82 -10.86 -9.68
CA PRO A 82 13.67 -10.65 -10.85
C PRO A 82 12.91 -10.02 -12.04
N HIS A 83 11.65 -9.65 -11.85
CA HIS A 83 10.79 -9.03 -12.85
C HIS A 83 10.07 -7.82 -12.24
N PRO A 84 9.64 -6.84 -13.05
CA PRO A 84 8.84 -5.73 -12.55
C PRO A 84 7.53 -6.22 -11.94
N VAL A 85 7.12 -5.56 -10.87
CA VAL A 85 5.89 -5.82 -10.11
C VAL A 85 5.16 -4.51 -9.83
N SER A 86 3.84 -4.57 -9.83
CA SER A 86 2.99 -3.47 -9.37
C SER A 86 2.59 -3.74 -7.93
N LEU A 87 2.77 -2.75 -7.08
CA LEU A 87 2.49 -2.79 -5.66
C LEU A 87 1.36 -1.84 -5.33
N GLU A 88 0.47 -2.28 -4.48
CA GLU A 88 -0.52 -1.46 -3.80
C GLU A 88 -0.23 -1.57 -2.29
N ILE A 89 0.18 -0.45 -1.70
CA ILE A 89 0.64 -0.37 -0.32
C ILE A 89 -0.47 0.29 0.48
N ILE A 90 -0.94 -0.37 1.53
CA ILE A 90 -1.94 0.15 2.45
C ILE A 90 -1.32 0.20 3.83
N ASP A 91 -1.30 1.39 4.42
CA ASP A 91 -0.80 1.58 5.77
C ASP A 91 -1.95 1.62 6.79
N GLU A 92 -1.88 0.77 7.82
CA GLU A 92 -2.84 0.78 8.93
C GLU A 92 -2.51 1.92 9.89
N ILE A 93 -3.04 3.10 9.62
CA ILE A 93 -2.86 4.26 10.49
C ILE A 93 -3.80 4.22 11.71
N PRO A 94 -3.46 4.90 12.82
CA PRO A 94 -4.33 4.97 13.98
C PRO A 94 -5.67 5.65 13.67
N PHE A 95 -6.76 5.12 14.25
CA PHE A 95 -8.14 5.55 13.98
C PHE A 95 -8.38 7.06 14.14
N ILE A 96 -7.67 7.70 15.07
CA ILE A 96 -7.83 9.13 15.38
C ILE A 96 -7.52 10.06 14.19
N PHE A 97 -6.67 9.62 13.25
CA PHE A 97 -6.23 10.45 12.13
C PHE A 97 -7.29 10.58 11.02
N GLN A 98 -8.41 9.85 11.10
CA GLN A 98 -9.58 9.88 10.20
C GLN A 98 -9.29 9.73 8.68
N LYS A 99 -8.04 9.50 8.28
CA LYS A 99 -7.61 9.35 6.89
C LYS A 99 -7.80 7.89 6.46
N ARG A 100 -8.75 7.65 5.57
CA ARG A 100 -9.13 6.29 5.14
C ARG A 100 -8.41 5.81 3.89
N ASP A 101 -7.91 6.75 3.09
CA ASP A 101 -7.28 6.48 1.78
C ASP A 101 -5.76 6.66 1.89
N VAL A 102 -5.12 5.76 2.66
CA VAL A 102 -3.65 5.63 2.68
C VAL A 102 -3.27 4.45 1.79
N ASP A 103 -3.71 4.50 0.54
CA ASP A 103 -3.37 3.56 -0.53
C ASP A 103 -2.37 4.22 -1.49
N PHE A 104 -1.26 3.51 -1.75
CA PHE A 104 -0.24 3.97 -2.68
C PHE A 104 0.02 2.92 -3.74
N GLN A 105 -0.16 3.29 -5.00
CA GLN A 105 0.19 2.45 -6.14
C GLN A 105 1.60 2.76 -6.63
N VAL A 106 2.49 1.78 -6.54
CA VAL A 106 3.90 1.91 -6.90
C VAL A 106 4.29 0.80 -7.87
N LYS A 107 4.97 1.14 -8.96
CA LYS A 107 5.61 0.17 -9.84
C LYS A 107 7.09 0.07 -9.49
N LEU A 108 7.54 -1.15 -9.19
CA LEU A 108 8.95 -1.48 -8.98
C LEU A 108 9.46 -2.33 -10.15
N GLY A 109 10.66 -2.02 -10.60
CA GLY A 109 11.46 -2.84 -11.50
C GLY A 109 11.99 -4.11 -10.83
N ALA A 110 12.81 -4.85 -11.58
CA ALA A 110 13.48 -6.03 -11.03
C ALA A 110 14.47 -5.63 -9.93
N ASN A 111 14.36 -6.25 -8.76
CA ASN A 111 15.19 -5.98 -7.58
C ASN A 111 15.26 -4.49 -7.16
N GLU A 112 14.21 -3.71 -7.45
CA GLU A 112 14.16 -2.29 -7.12
C GLU A 112 13.50 -2.06 -5.75
N GLY A 113 13.81 -0.94 -5.12
CA GLY A 113 12.99 -0.40 -4.04
C GLY A 113 12.71 1.09 -4.21
N LYS A 114 11.55 1.53 -3.70
CA LYS A 114 11.16 2.94 -3.63
C LYS A 114 10.74 3.35 -2.22
N THR A 115 10.73 4.66 -1.99
CA THR A 115 10.19 5.27 -0.77
C THR A 115 8.97 6.07 -1.15
N VAL A 116 7.88 5.89 -0.42
CA VAL A 116 6.66 6.70 -0.55
C VAL A 116 6.50 7.50 0.72
N THR A 117 6.34 8.82 0.59
CA THR A 117 6.17 9.73 1.72
C THR A 117 4.77 10.27 1.73
N TYR A 118 4.17 10.36 2.92
CA TYR A 118 2.89 11.00 3.15
C TYR A 118 2.88 11.73 4.48
N ARG A 119 1.87 12.58 4.68
CA ARG A 119 1.74 13.39 5.90
C ARG A 119 0.48 13.03 6.68
N LEU A 120 0.60 13.10 8.01
CA LEU A 120 -0.46 12.88 8.98
C LEU A 120 -0.54 14.05 9.96
N ARG A 121 -1.76 14.50 10.23
CA ARG A 121 -2.04 15.60 11.16
C ARG A 121 -2.84 15.08 12.36
N PRO A 122 -2.23 14.96 13.55
CA PRO A 122 -2.96 14.58 14.75
C PRO A 122 -3.84 15.73 15.22
N THR A 123 -5.03 15.40 15.71
CA THR A 123 -6.00 16.36 16.27
C THR A 123 -6.03 16.34 17.80
N HIS A 124 -5.60 15.24 18.41
CA HIS A 124 -5.61 15.06 19.86
C HIS A 124 -4.29 14.47 20.36
N ARG A 125 -3.81 14.97 21.51
CA ARG A 125 -2.65 14.41 22.23
C ARG A 125 -2.93 12.99 22.72
N GLY A 126 -1.90 12.15 22.76
CA GLY A 126 -2.04 10.77 23.22
C GLY A 126 -0.94 9.85 22.71
N VAL A 127 -1.05 8.57 23.04
CA VAL A 127 -0.22 7.51 22.45
C VAL A 127 -1.10 6.75 21.46
N TYR A 128 -0.61 6.59 20.23
CA TYR A 128 -1.35 5.92 19.17
C TYR A 128 -0.47 4.85 18.52
N SER A 129 -1.06 3.68 18.32
CA SER A 129 -0.40 2.53 17.73
C SER A 129 -0.72 2.45 16.24
N PHE A 130 0.30 2.53 15.40
CA PHE A 130 0.16 2.12 14.01
C PHE A 130 0.02 0.60 13.95
N GLY A 131 -0.78 0.13 12.99
CA GLY A 131 -0.86 -1.28 12.64
C GLY A 131 0.23 -1.70 11.66
N HIS A 132 -0.09 -2.70 10.84
CA HIS A 132 0.81 -3.28 9.85
C HIS A 132 0.75 -2.55 8.51
N ILE A 133 1.80 -2.71 7.71
CA ILE A 133 1.79 -2.32 6.30
C ILE A 133 1.34 -3.54 5.49
N ARG A 134 0.23 -3.39 4.76
CA ARG A 134 -0.25 -4.42 3.84
C ARG A 134 0.21 -4.08 2.43
N VAL A 135 0.97 -4.96 1.82
CA VAL A 135 1.45 -4.78 0.44
C VAL A 135 0.82 -5.84 -0.46
N PHE A 136 0.09 -5.39 -1.47
CA PHE A 136 -0.53 -6.23 -2.49
C PHE A 136 0.33 -6.19 -3.75
N VAL A 137 0.84 -7.35 -4.14
CA VAL A 137 1.82 -7.49 -5.22
C VAL A 137 1.14 -8.15 -6.40
N THR A 138 1.24 -7.51 -7.56
CA THR A 138 0.71 -7.99 -8.83
C THR A 138 1.85 -8.12 -9.85
N GLY A 139 1.99 -9.30 -10.46
CA GLY A 139 3.00 -9.55 -11.49
C GLY A 139 2.66 -8.92 -12.85
N LYS A 140 3.44 -9.26 -13.89
CA LYS A 140 3.20 -8.79 -15.27
C LYS A 140 1.85 -9.26 -15.83
N ILE A 141 1.51 -10.53 -15.60
CA ILE A 141 0.25 -11.15 -16.03
C ILE A 141 -0.91 -10.46 -15.30
N GLY A 142 -0.79 -10.41 -13.97
CA GLY A 142 -1.69 -9.66 -13.13
C GLY A 142 -3.09 -10.23 -13.06
N PHE A 143 -3.22 -11.56 -13.10
CA PHE A 143 -4.45 -12.27 -12.77
C PHE A 143 -4.58 -12.47 -11.27
N ILE A 144 -3.46 -12.56 -10.57
CA ILE A 144 -3.42 -12.76 -9.14
C ILE A 144 -2.69 -11.61 -8.45
N SER A 145 -3.23 -11.22 -7.30
CA SER A 145 -2.58 -10.36 -6.34
C SER A 145 -2.23 -11.14 -5.08
N ARG A 146 -0.98 -11.04 -4.66
CA ARG A 146 -0.46 -11.65 -3.42
C ARG A 146 -0.33 -10.58 -2.34
N ARG A 147 -0.95 -10.83 -1.18
CA ARG A 147 -0.84 -9.95 -0.01
C ARG A 147 0.37 -10.34 0.85
N TYR A 148 1.14 -9.34 1.24
CA TYR A 148 2.19 -9.38 2.24
C TYR A 148 1.78 -8.51 3.43
N THR A 149 2.04 -9.01 4.63
CA THR A 149 1.92 -8.24 5.86
C THR A 149 3.33 -7.97 6.33
N CYS A 150 3.71 -6.70 6.36
CA CYS A 150 5.04 -6.22 6.69
C CYS A 150 4.94 -5.16 7.79
N ALA A 151 6.09 -4.83 8.38
CA ALA A 151 6.24 -3.93 9.52
C ALA A 151 5.50 -4.41 10.78
N GLU A 152 6.12 -4.17 11.93
CA GLU A 152 5.50 -4.42 13.22
C GLU A 152 4.67 -3.20 13.65
N PRO A 153 3.64 -3.40 14.49
CA PRO A 153 2.93 -2.30 15.13
C PRO A 153 3.90 -1.39 15.87
N LEU A 154 3.74 -0.08 15.71
CA LEU A 154 4.63 0.92 16.30
C LEU A 154 3.80 1.96 17.06
N ASP A 155 4.15 2.17 18.33
CA ASP A 155 3.52 3.19 19.17
C ASP A 155 4.20 4.54 18.98
N ILE A 156 3.41 5.57 18.67
CA ILE A 156 3.87 6.95 18.51
C ILE A 156 3.21 7.84 19.54
N LYS A 157 4.02 8.69 20.18
CA LYS A 157 3.55 9.69 21.15
C LYS A 157 3.28 11.02 20.45
N VAL A 158 2.06 11.54 20.59
CA VAL A 158 1.67 12.87 20.09
C VAL A 158 1.75 13.87 21.23
N TYR A 159 2.69 14.81 21.10
CA TYR A 159 2.93 15.90 22.03
C TYR A 159 2.24 17.20 21.56
N PRO A 160 1.94 18.15 22.47
CA PRO A 160 1.45 19.47 22.09
C PRO A 160 2.42 20.15 21.11
N SER A 161 1.89 21.06 20.28
CA SER A 161 2.70 21.62 19.20
C SER A 161 3.91 22.41 19.73
N TYR A 162 5.09 22.04 19.26
CA TYR A 162 6.34 22.72 19.63
C TYR A 162 6.37 24.16 19.10
N LEU A 163 5.72 24.40 17.96
CA LEU A 163 5.62 25.72 17.32
C LEU A 163 4.84 26.71 18.19
N MET A 164 3.75 26.26 18.83
CA MET A 164 3.02 27.10 19.78
C MET A 164 3.84 27.38 21.03
N LEU A 165 4.53 26.38 21.59
CA LEU A 165 5.37 26.59 22.79
C LEU A 165 6.47 27.63 22.56
N HIS A 166 7.16 27.58 21.43
CA HIS A 166 8.21 28.55 21.13
C HIS A 166 7.67 29.96 20.84
N GLN A 167 6.51 30.08 20.19
CA GLN A 167 5.84 31.37 20.01
C GLN A 167 5.40 31.99 21.34
N TYR A 168 4.86 31.18 22.26
CA TYR A 168 4.52 31.65 23.61
C TYR A 168 5.76 32.07 24.39
N GLU A 169 6.88 31.35 24.25
CA GLU A 169 8.14 31.68 24.92
C GLU A 169 8.71 33.02 24.43
N LEU A 170 8.70 33.26 23.11
CA LEU A 170 9.10 34.54 22.53
C LEU A 170 8.19 35.70 22.93
N LEU A 171 6.87 35.47 22.96
CA LEU A 171 5.88 36.48 23.39
C LEU A 171 6.05 36.84 24.88
N ALA A 172 6.29 35.86 25.75
CA ALA A 172 6.51 36.10 27.17
C ALA A 172 7.80 36.89 27.44
N ILE A 173 8.85 36.68 26.64
CA ILE A 173 10.09 37.48 26.70
C ILE A 173 9.83 38.92 26.24
N SER A 174 9.05 39.12 25.17
CA SER A 174 8.70 40.47 24.71
C SER A 174 7.80 41.23 25.68
N ASP A 175 6.80 40.58 26.29
CA ASP A 175 5.91 41.25 27.26
C ASP A 175 6.69 41.72 28.50
N ASN A 176 7.57 40.87 29.05
CA ASN A 176 8.43 41.25 30.18
C ASN A 176 9.34 42.45 29.87
N LEU A 177 9.83 42.57 28.62
CA LEU A 177 10.64 43.71 28.19
C LEU A 177 9.82 44.99 28.02
N THR A 178 8.51 44.89 27.83
CA THR A 178 7.61 46.04 27.63
C THR A 178 7.08 46.59 28.97
N GLU A 179 6.99 45.76 30.01
CA GLU A 179 6.65 46.19 31.39
C GLU A 179 7.82 46.84 32.16
N LEU A 180 9.06 46.67 31.68
CA LEU A 180 10.28 47.20 32.32
C LEU A 180 10.76 48.56 31.78
N GLY A 181 10.06 49.16 30.81
CA GLY A 181 10.35 50.47 30.21
C GLY A 181 9.29 51.52 30.52
#